data_AF-A0A2S8GRL0-F1
#
_entry.id   AF-A0A2S8GRL0-F1
#
_cell.length_a   1.000
_cell.length_b   1.000
_cell.length_c   1.000
_cell.angle_alpha   90.00
_cell.angle_beta   90.00
_cell.angle_gamma   90.00
#
_symmetry.space_group_name_H-M   'P 1'
#
loop_
_entity.id
_entity.type
_entity.pdbx_description
1 polymer ?
#
loop_
_entity_poly.entity_id
_entity_poly.type
_entity_poly.pdbx_seq_one_letter_code
_entity_poly.pdbx_strand_id
1 'polypeptide(L)'
;MSAFSENPEYFDPSTGKPRNFESRRRYRAEKDKARQLAKATAAHATRRAAKPTSGYEADIAAMKSQLKKTYSRVERQQIKRRLIQYEEAHEKWENEQVIKQWEADFDKSDLAKLAGESVERIKRSGSVMYPNASPEQLDELLSLFEVRYDFPTPGDFAREFFVTLGTIEDGEAEAAQKVAEDTRIESERLAAESAKADLAAFQAKQRANQARENVNDE
;
A
#
# COMPACT_ATOMS: atom_id res chain seq x y z
N MET A 1 -20.97 -18.35 52.85
CA MET A 1 -22.35 -18.02 52.47
C MET A 1 -22.37 -17.78 50.97
N SER A 2 -23.13 -18.61 50.25
CA SER A 2 -23.17 -18.65 48.78
C SER A 2 -23.80 -17.36 48.24
N ALA A 3 -23.08 -16.63 47.40
CA ALA A 3 -23.66 -15.54 46.61
C ALA A 3 -24.59 -16.17 45.56
N PHE A 4 -25.85 -16.37 45.93
CA PHE A 4 -26.90 -16.68 44.96
C PHE A 4 -26.93 -15.53 43.96
N SER A 5 -26.47 -15.76 42.73
CA SER A 5 -26.69 -14.80 41.64
C SER A 5 -28.19 -14.77 41.38
N GLU A 6 -28.90 -13.85 42.01
CA GLU A 6 -30.34 -13.68 41.81
C GLU A 6 -30.60 -13.46 40.32
N ASN A 7 -31.47 -14.28 39.75
CA ASN A 7 -31.75 -14.24 38.32
C ASN A 7 -32.27 -12.83 37.95
N PRO A 8 -31.59 -12.09 37.05
CA PRO A 8 -31.95 -10.71 36.69
C PRO A 8 -33.33 -10.61 36.00
N GLU A 9 -33.89 -11.76 35.60
CA GLU A 9 -35.27 -11.85 35.15
C GLU A 9 -36.29 -11.59 36.27
N TYR A 10 -35.99 -12.02 37.50
CA TYR A 10 -36.91 -11.97 38.63
C TYR A 10 -36.54 -10.92 39.67
N PHE A 11 -35.30 -10.45 39.69
CA PHE A 11 -34.78 -9.48 40.63
C PHE A 11 -34.14 -8.30 39.90
N ASP A 12 -34.29 -7.11 40.44
CA ASP A 12 -33.64 -5.92 39.92
C ASP A 12 -32.17 -5.90 40.37
N PRO A 13 -31.19 -5.93 39.43
CA PRO A 13 -29.77 -5.95 39.77
C PRO A 13 -29.30 -4.74 40.61
N SER A 14 -30.03 -3.62 40.54
CA SER A 14 -29.65 -2.37 41.22
C SER A 14 -30.18 -2.27 42.64
N THR A 15 -31.30 -2.92 42.95
CA THR A 15 -32.00 -2.81 44.24
C THR A 15 -32.15 -4.13 44.98
N GLY A 16 -31.84 -5.27 44.35
CA GLY A 16 -32.00 -6.61 44.92
C GLY A 16 -33.46 -6.99 45.23
N LYS A 17 -34.42 -6.19 44.76
CA LYS A 17 -35.85 -6.40 45.01
C LYS A 17 -36.50 -7.22 43.89
N PRO A 18 -37.51 -8.04 44.21
CA PRO A 18 -38.24 -8.79 43.20
C PRO A 18 -38.94 -7.84 42.22
N ARG A 19 -38.77 -8.10 40.92
CA ARG A 19 -39.40 -7.35 39.84
C ARG A 19 -40.90 -7.66 39.77
N ASN A 20 -41.71 -6.62 39.58
CA ASN A 20 -43.14 -6.77 39.31
C ASN A 20 -43.38 -7.38 37.90
N PHE A 21 -44.60 -7.83 37.63
CA PHE A 21 -44.96 -8.50 36.37
C PHE A 21 -44.59 -7.67 35.12
N GLU A 22 -44.87 -6.37 35.14
CA GLU A 22 -44.59 -5.44 34.03
C GLU A 22 -43.08 -5.32 33.75
N SER A 23 -42.26 -5.19 34.79
CA SER A 23 -40.81 -5.13 34.69
C SER A 23 -40.21 -6.43 34.16
N ARG A 24 -40.74 -7.59 34.56
CA ARG A 24 -40.32 -8.90 34.03
C ARG A 24 -40.67 -9.04 32.55
N ARG A 25 -41.88 -8.59 32.15
CA ARG A 25 -42.32 -8.58 30.75
C ARG A 25 -41.42 -7.68 29.89
N ARG A 26 -41.07 -6.48 30.37
CA ARG A 26 -40.14 -5.56 29.69
C ARG A 26 -38.75 -6.16 29.56
N TYR A 27 -38.22 -6.75 30.63
CA TYR A 27 -36.91 -7.42 30.59
C TYR A 27 -36.86 -8.58 29.58
N ARG A 28 -37.92 -9.40 29.51
CA ARG A 28 -38.04 -10.44 28.46
C ARG A 28 -38.06 -9.84 27.06
N ALA A 29 -38.87 -8.81 26.84
CA ALA A 29 -38.94 -8.13 25.54
C ALA A 29 -37.59 -7.50 25.14
N GLU A 30 -36.86 -6.92 26.09
CA GLU A 30 -35.51 -6.37 25.87
C GLU A 30 -34.49 -7.46 25.56
N LYS A 31 -34.53 -8.58 26.30
CA LYS A 31 -33.70 -9.76 26.04
C LYS A 31 -33.98 -10.38 24.67
N ASP A 32 -35.25 -10.46 24.28
CA ASP A 32 -35.66 -10.96 22.97
C ASP A 32 -35.18 -10.02 21.85
N LYS A 33 -35.31 -8.70 22.05
CA LYS A 33 -34.76 -7.70 21.12
C LYS A 33 -33.24 -7.80 21.00
N ALA A 34 -32.52 -7.95 22.11
CA ALA A 34 -31.07 -8.14 22.11
C ALA A 34 -30.67 -9.45 21.39
N ARG A 35 -31.42 -10.53 21.59
CA ARG A 35 -31.19 -11.80 20.88
C ARG A 35 -31.46 -11.68 19.38
N GLN A 36 -32.51 -10.96 18.98
CA GLN A 36 -32.80 -10.68 17.57
C GLN A 36 -31.70 -9.85 16.93
N LEU A 37 -31.21 -8.81 17.62
CA LEU A 37 -30.07 -8.02 17.17
C LEU A 37 -28.80 -8.86 17.02
N ALA A 38 -28.47 -9.68 18.02
CA ALA A 38 -27.32 -10.59 17.96
C ALA A 38 -27.42 -11.61 16.82
N LYS A 39 -28.62 -12.14 16.55
CA LYS A 39 -28.84 -13.04 15.42
C LYS A 39 -28.70 -12.31 14.08
N ALA A 40 -29.20 -11.08 13.99
CA ALA A 40 -29.08 -10.26 12.78
C ALA A 40 -27.62 -9.86 12.50
N THR A 41 -26.86 -9.48 13.53
CA THR A 41 -25.43 -9.16 13.41
C THR A 41 -24.61 -10.40 13.04
N ALA A 42 -24.90 -11.55 13.66
CA ALA A 42 -24.28 -12.82 13.28
C ALA A 42 -24.58 -13.19 11.82
N ALA A 43 -25.84 -13.11 11.39
CA ALA A 43 -26.23 -13.38 10.00
C ALA A 43 -25.57 -12.41 9.01
N HIS A 44 -25.43 -11.13 9.38
CA HIS A 44 -24.73 -10.15 8.58
C HIS A 44 -23.23 -10.45 8.49
N ALA A 45 -22.61 -10.88 9.60
CA ALA A 45 -21.21 -11.33 9.62
C ALA A 45 -21.02 -12.59 8.75
N THR A 46 -21.93 -13.56 8.81
CA THR A 46 -21.90 -14.76 7.96
C THR A 46 -22.05 -14.41 6.49
N ARG A 47 -22.92 -13.46 6.13
CA ARG A 47 -23.06 -12.98 4.74
C ARG A 47 -21.80 -12.25 4.26
N ARG A 48 -21.15 -11.47 5.12
CA ARG A 48 -19.85 -10.84 4.81
C ARG A 48 -18.73 -11.86 4.66
N ALA A 49 -18.77 -12.95 5.41
CA ALA A 49 -17.78 -14.02 5.36
C ALA A 49 -18.08 -15.10 4.31
N ALA A 50 -19.27 -15.07 3.69
CA ALA A 50 -19.63 -16.02 2.65
C ALA A 50 -18.76 -15.75 1.42
N LYS A 51 -17.83 -16.68 1.15
CA LYS A 51 -17.06 -16.66 -0.08
C LYS A 51 -18.04 -16.74 -1.25
N PRO A 52 -17.85 -15.95 -2.32
CA PRO A 52 -18.62 -16.16 -3.54
C PRO A 52 -18.43 -17.62 -3.97
N THR A 53 -19.52 -18.28 -4.34
CA THR A 53 -19.49 -19.67 -4.83
C THR A 53 -19.55 -19.61 -6.35
N SER A 54 -18.63 -20.28 -7.03
CA SER A 54 -18.63 -20.30 -8.49
C SER A 54 -19.84 -21.07 -9.00
N GLY A 55 -20.49 -20.55 -10.06
CA GLY A 55 -21.53 -21.29 -10.76
C GLY A 55 -21.02 -22.62 -11.37
N TYR A 56 -19.70 -22.74 -11.59
CA TYR A 56 -19.10 -23.90 -12.22
C TYR A 56 -18.80 -25.06 -11.25
N GLU A 57 -18.72 -24.82 -9.93
CA GLU A 57 -18.36 -25.87 -8.95
C GLU A 57 -19.31 -27.07 -8.99
N ALA A 58 -20.62 -26.80 -8.99
CA ALA A 58 -21.65 -27.82 -9.02
C ALA A 58 -21.62 -28.63 -10.33
N ASP A 59 -21.41 -27.95 -11.46
CA ASP A 59 -21.36 -28.57 -12.78
C ASP A 59 -20.10 -29.41 -12.97
N ILE A 60 -18.95 -28.94 -12.49
CA ILE A 60 -17.69 -29.70 -12.46
C ILE A 60 -17.86 -30.96 -11.61
N ALA A 61 -18.46 -30.86 -10.42
CA ALA A 61 -18.72 -32.00 -9.55
C ALA A 61 -19.68 -33.02 -10.20
N ALA A 62 -20.74 -32.53 -10.85
CA ALA A 62 -21.70 -33.35 -11.60
C ALA A 62 -21.02 -34.08 -12.77
N MET A 63 -20.19 -33.39 -13.56
CA MET A 63 -19.45 -33.98 -14.68
C MET A 63 -18.39 -34.99 -14.22
N LYS A 64 -17.66 -34.72 -13.13
CA LYS A 64 -16.74 -35.69 -12.50
C LYS A 64 -17.47 -36.94 -12.03
N SER A 65 -18.68 -36.78 -11.47
CA SER A 65 -19.54 -37.91 -11.08
C SER A 65 -20.05 -38.70 -12.28
N GLN A 66 -20.50 -38.01 -13.34
CA GLN A 66 -20.96 -38.62 -14.58
C GLN A 66 -19.84 -39.43 -15.26
N LEU A 67 -18.62 -38.88 -15.32
CA LEU A 67 -17.45 -39.55 -15.90
C LEU A 67 -17.12 -40.90 -15.23
N LYS A 68 -17.43 -41.06 -13.93
CA LYS A 68 -17.25 -42.32 -13.20
C LYS A 68 -18.32 -43.37 -13.54
N LYS A 69 -19.52 -42.93 -13.93
CA LYS A 69 -20.67 -43.80 -14.23
C LYS A 69 -20.80 -44.15 -15.71
N THR A 70 -20.21 -43.35 -16.60
CA THR A 70 -20.27 -43.56 -18.05
C THR A 70 -19.25 -44.60 -18.50
N TYR A 71 -19.72 -45.68 -19.14
CA TYR A 71 -18.87 -46.73 -19.70
C TYR A 71 -18.54 -46.53 -21.19
N SER A 72 -19.35 -45.75 -21.92
CA SER A 72 -19.11 -45.44 -23.34
C SER A 72 -17.87 -44.58 -23.52
N ARG A 73 -16.94 -45.03 -24.38
CA ARG A 73 -15.69 -44.30 -24.68
C ARG A 73 -15.97 -42.92 -25.28
N VAL A 74 -16.96 -42.81 -26.17
CA VAL A 74 -17.28 -41.55 -26.87
C VAL A 74 -17.86 -40.53 -25.89
N GLU A 75 -18.83 -40.94 -25.08
CA GLU A 75 -19.44 -40.07 -24.07
C GLU A 75 -18.43 -39.62 -23.01
N ARG A 76 -17.53 -40.51 -22.56
CA ARG A 76 -16.44 -40.14 -21.65
C ARG A 76 -15.54 -39.07 -22.25
N GLN A 77 -15.22 -39.15 -23.54
CA GLN A 77 -14.39 -38.14 -24.22
C GLN A 77 -15.11 -36.79 -24.32
N GLN A 78 -16.42 -36.80 -24.61
CA GLN A 78 -17.23 -35.58 -24.63
C GLN A 78 -17.32 -34.93 -23.23
N ILE A 79 -17.55 -35.73 -22.18
CA ILE A 79 -17.58 -35.25 -20.79
C ILE A 79 -16.22 -34.67 -20.39
N LYS A 80 -15.10 -35.32 -20.74
CA LYS A 80 -13.75 -34.78 -20.47
C LYS A 80 -13.51 -33.43 -21.14
N ARG A 81 -13.90 -33.25 -22.40
CA ARG A 81 -13.75 -31.96 -23.11
C ARG A 81 -14.53 -30.85 -22.43
N ARG A 82 -15.79 -31.12 -22.05
CA ARG A 82 -16.62 -30.16 -21.32
C ARG A 82 -16.04 -29.87 -19.93
N LEU A 83 -15.53 -30.89 -19.24
CA LEU A 83 -14.90 -30.72 -17.93
C LEU A 83 -13.72 -29.75 -18.01
N ILE A 84 -12.83 -29.92 -19.00
CA ILE A 84 -11.69 -29.01 -19.21
C ILE A 84 -12.17 -27.56 -19.40
N GLN A 85 -13.18 -27.35 -20.27
CA GLN A 85 -13.74 -26.01 -20.51
C GLN A 85 -14.31 -25.37 -19.23
N TYR A 86 -14.98 -26.16 -18.39
CA TYR A 86 -15.56 -25.67 -17.14
C TYR A 86 -14.49 -25.44 -16.07
N GLU A 87 -13.46 -26.28 -16.00
CA GLU A 87 -12.33 -26.09 -15.09
C GLU A 87 -11.54 -24.82 -15.46
N GLU A 88 -11.27 -24.56 -16.74
CA GLU A 88 -10.66 -23.31 -17.21
C GLU A 88 -11.54 -22.08 -16.91
N ALA A 89 -12.86 -22.19 -17.09
CA ALA A 89 -13.78 -21.11 -16.77
C ALA A 89 -13.87 -20.85 -15.26
N HIS A 90 -13.80 -21.92 -14.45
CA HIS A 90 -13.75 -21.83 -12.99
C HIS A 90 -12.48 -21.13 -12.52
N GLU A 91 -11.32 -21.53 -13.03
CA GLU A 91 -10.03 -20.91 -12.72
C GLU A 91 -10.01 -19.41 -13.07
N LYS A 92 -10.51 -19.04 -14.26
CA LYS A 92 -10.68 -17.62 -14.63
C LYS A 92 -11.57 -16.87 -13.65
N TRP A 93 -12.70 -17.47 -13.29
CA TRP A 93 -13.61 -16.86 -12.32
C TRP A 93 -12.96 -16.69 -10.94
N GLU A 94 -12.18 -17.68 -10.47
CA GLU A 94 -11.44 -17.58 -9.21
C GLU A 94 -10.42 -16.44 -9.26
N ASN A 95 -9.64 -16.35 -10.34
CA ASN A 95 -8.69 -15.27 -10.55
C ASN A 95 -9.37 -13.90 -10.59
N GLU A 96 -10.54 -13.78 -11.25
CA GLU A 96 -11.34 -12.56 -11.21
C GLU A 96 -11.82 -12.21 -9.79
N GLN A 97 -12.18 -13.19 -8.96
CA GLN A 97 -12.56 -12.92 -7.57
C GLN A 97 -11.36 -12.46 -6.74
N VAL A 98 -10.18 -13.05 -6.96
CA VAL A 98 -8.93 -12.62 -6.31
C VAL A 98 -8.61 -11.18 -6.68
N ILE A 99 -8.66 -10.83 -7.97
CA ILE A 99 -8.44 -9.47 -8.46
C ILE A 99 -9.46 -8.50 -7.85
N LYS A 100 -10.76 -8.83 -7.89
CA LYS A 100 -11.81 -7.97 -7.31
C LYS A 100 -11.63 -7.78 -5.81
N GLN A 101 -11.24 -8.82 -5.10
CA GLN A 101 -10.95 -8.73 -3.67
C GLN A 101 -9.73 -7.84 -3.42
N TRP A 102 -8.67 -8.03 -4.21
CA TRP A 102 -7.46 -7.21 -4.14
C TRP A 102 -7.77 -5.74 -4.41
N GLU A 103 -8.57 -5.42 -5.43
CA GLU A 103 -9.03 -4.05 -5.74
C GLU A 103 -9.88 -3.46 -4.61
N ALA A 104 -10.81 -4.24 -4.05
CA ALA A 104 -11.61 -3.81 -2.92
C ALA A 104 -10.76 -3.55 -1.66
N ASP A 105 -9.62 -4.23 -1.51
CA ASP A 105 -8.68 -4.00 -0.41
C ASP A 105 -7.71 -2.85 -0.72
N PHE A 106 -7.40 -2.62 -2.00
CA PHE A 106 -6.64 -1.46 -2.45
C PHE A 106 -7.40 -0.18 -2.14
N ASP A 107 -8.71 -0.16 -2.41
CA ASP A 107 -9.59 0.95 -2.09
C ASP A 107 -9.75 1.22 -0.59
N LYS A 108 -9.30 0.30 0.28
CA LYS A 108 -9.28 0.49 1.73
C LYS A 108 -7.90 0.84 2.27
N SER A 109 -6.84 0.64 1.48
CA SER A 109 -5.46 0.84 1.91
C SER A 109 -4.98 2.23 1.50
N ASP A 110 -4.84 3.13 2.47
CA ASP A 110 -4.34 4.49 2.23
C ASP A 110 -2.92 4.48 1.65
N LEU A 111 -2.07 3.55 2.11
CA LEU A 111 -0.71 3.41 1.59
C LEU A 111 -0.70 2.98 0.13
N ALA A 112 -1.57 2.04 -0.26
CA ALA A 112 -1.66 1.58 -1.64
C ALA A 112 -2.19 2.64 -2.59
N LYS A 113 -3.17 3.43 -2.13
CA LYS A 113 -3.66 4.60 -2.87
C LYS A 113 -2.57 5.64 -3.06
N LEU A 114 -1.82 5.95 -2.00
CA LEU A 114 -0.69 6.88 -2.06
C LEU A 114 0.34 6.41 -3.10
N ALA A 115 0.69 5.11 -3.10
CA ALA A 115 1.58 4.54 -4.11
C ALA A 115 1.01 4.68 -5.53
N GLY A 116 -0.28 4.37 -5.73
CA GLY A 116 -0.94 4.56 -7.03
C GLY A 116 -0.96 6.02 -7.51
N GLU A 117 -1.18 6.98 -6.62
CA GLU A 117 -1.10 8.41 -6.94
C GLU A 117 0.33 8.86 -7.27
N SER A 118 1.32 8.31 -6.57
CA SER A 118 2.73 8.57 -6.85
C SER A 118 3.13 8.03 -8.22
N VAL A 119 2.69 6.82 -8.59
CA VAL A 119 2.87 6.27 -9.94
C VAL A 119 2.34 7.24 -11.00
N GLU A 120 1.14 7.77 -10.83
CA GLU A 120 0.56 8.72 -11.78
C GLU A 120 1.33 10.05 -11.85
N ARG A 121 1.93 10.49 -10.74
CA ARG A 121 2.84 11.65 -10.75
C ARG A 121 4.13 11.33 -11.50
N ILE A 122 4.75 10.18 -11.24
CA ILE A 122 5.99 9.76 -11.89
C ILE A 122 5.80 9.57 -13.40
N LYS A 123 4.67 9.00 -13.85
CA LYS A 123 4.36 8.91 -15.28
C LYS A 123 4.31 10.28 -15.98
N ARG A 124 3.85 11.32 -15.29
CA ARG A 124 3.69 12.67 -15.87
C ARG A 124 4.94 13.51 -15.76
N SER A 125 5.68 13.40 -14.66
CA SER A 125 6.77 14.31 -14.31
C SER A 125 7.98 13.62 -13.69
N GLY A 126 8.13 12.30 -13.81
CA GLY A 126 9.20 11.53 -13.19
C GLY A 126 10.59 12.04 -13.55
N SER A 127 10.85 12.29 -14.83
CA SER A 127 12.14 12.83 -15.30
C SER A 127 12.44 14.26 -14.84
N VAL A 128 11.43 15.02 -14.43
CA VAL A 128 11.58 16.37 -13.88
C VAL A 128 11.77 16.32 -12.37
N MET A 129 11.06 15.42 -11.69
CA MET A 129 11.15 15.22 -10.25
C MET A 129 12.47 14.56 -9.85
N TYR A 130 12.94 13.63 -10.68
CA TYR A 130 14.15 12.85 -10.46
C TYR A 130 15.06 12.99 -11.69
N PRO A 131 15.76 14.14 -11.83
CA PRO A 131 16.55 14.46 -13.02
C PRO A 131 17.85 13.64 -13.16
N ASN A 132 18.35 13.07 -12.07
CA ASN A 132 19.55 12.21 -12.04
C ASN A 132 19.21 10.72 -12.06
N ALA A 133 17.95 10.34 -11.85
CA ALA A 133 17.48 8.97 -11.98
C ALA A 133 17.62 8.47 -13.44
N SER A 134 18.04 7.21 -13.59
CA SER A 134 18.10 6.60 -14.92
C SER A 134 16.69 6.26 -15.43
N PRO A 135 16.49 6.21 -16.77
CA PRO A 135 15.23 5.75 -17.34
C PRO A 135 14.85 4.34 -16.87
N GLU A 136 15.85 3.46 -16.69
CA GLU A 136 15.65 2.08 -16.21
C GLU A 136 15.12 2.05 -14.78
N GLN A 137 15.61 2.93 -13.89
CA GLN A 137 15.10 3.03 -12.51
C GLN A 137 13.65 3.50 -12.46
N LEU A 138 13.29 4.47 -13.31
CA LEU A 138 11.91 4.95 -13.40
C LEU A 138 10.99 3.89 -14.02
N ASP A 139 11.44 3.19 -15.06
CA ASP A 139 10.68 2.10 -15.68
C ASP A 139 10.49 0.92 -14.72
N GLU A 140 11.52 0.54 -13.96
CA GLU A 140 11.43 -0.47 -12.90
C GLU A 140 10.36 -0.08 -11.87
N LEU A 141 10.41 1.15 -11.37
CA LEU A 141 9.44 1.66 -10.40
C LEU A 141 8.01 1.66 -10.94
N LEU A 142 7.83 2.03 -12.21
CA LEU A 142 6.51 2.02 -12.86
C LEU A 142 6.00 0.59 -13.13
N SER A 143 6.91 -0.35 -13.44
CA SER A 143 6.57 -1.74 -13.71
C SER A 143 5.94 -2.44 -12.49
N LEU A 144 6.32 -2.03 -11.27
CA LEU A 144 5.72 -2.54 -10.02
C LEU A 144 4.20 -2.35 -9.98
N PHE A 145 3.70 -1.27 -10.60
CA PHE A 145 2.25 -1.04 -10.69
C PHE A 145 1.56 -1.98 -11.66
N GLU A 146 2.25 -2.43 -12.71
CA GLU A 146 1.69 -3.37 -13.69
C GLU A 146 1.53 -4.77 -13.10
N VAL A 147 2.51 -5.20 -12.31
CA VAL A 147 2.51 -6.50 -11.60
C VAL A 147 1.87 -6.42 -10.21
N ARG A 148 1.12 -5.37 -9.90
CA ARG A 148 0.55 -5.14 -8.55
C ARG A 148 -0.30 -6.30 -8.02
N TYR A 149 -0.94 -7.07 -8.91
CA TYR A 149 -1.78 -8.21 -8.54
C TYR A 149 -0.97 -9.46 -8.14
N ASP A 150 0.33 -9.50 -8.41
CA ASP A 150 1.22 -10.57 -7.95
C ASP A 150 1.58 -10.41 -6.47
N PHE A 151 1.36 -9.22 -5.90
CA PHE A 151 1.56 -8.97 -4.47
C PHE A 151 0.40 -9.55 -3.65
N PRO A 152 0.69 -10.25 -2.54
CA PRO A 152 -0.34 -10.87 -1.69
C PRO A 152 -1.39 -9.87 -1.18
N THR A 153 -0.97 -8.64 -0.90
CA THR A 153 -1.86 -7.57 -0.49
C THR A 153 -1.48 -6.24 -1.15
N PRO A 154 -2.44 -5.31 -1.31
CA PRO A 154 -2.17 -3.94 -1.74
C PRO A 154 -1.13 -3.21 -0.87
N GLY A 155 -1.07 -3.53 0.43
CA GLY A 155 -0.10 -2.94 1.34
C GLY A 155 1.33 -3.41 1.06
N ASP A 156 1.51 -4.66 0.64
CA ASP A 156 2.82 -5.19 0.28
C ASP A 156 3.33 -4.57 -1.03
N PHE A 157 2.45 -4.43 -2.04
CA PHE A 157 2.73 -3.65 -3.24
C PHE A 157 3.22 -2.24 -2.87
N ALA A 158 2.49 -1.55 -2.00
CA ALA A 158 2.80 -0.17 -1.67
C ALA A 158 4.13 -0.03 -0.93
N ARG A 159 4.45 -0.96 -0.03
CA ARG A 159 5.74 -1.00 0.67
C ARG A 159 6.89 -1.17 -0.31
N GLU A 160 6.78 -2.15 -1.21
CA GLU A 160 7.82 -2.40 -2.22
C GLU A 160 8.00 -1.17 -3.11
N PHE A 161 6.90 -0.59 -3.57
CA PHE A 161 6.92 0.65 -4.35
C PHE A 161 7.67 1.78 -3.64
N PHE A 162 7.40 2.02 -2.35
CA PHE A 162 8.08 3.09 -1.60
C PHE A 162 9.53 2.75 -1.24
N VAL A 163 9.89 1.47 -1.12
CA VAL A 163 11.28 1.05 -0.97
C VAL A 163 12.05 1.39 -2.25
N THR A 164 11.54 1.02 -3.42
CA THR A 164 12.16 1.33 -4.71
C THR A 164 12.18 2.83 -4.99
N LEU A 165 11.13 3.57 -4.60
CA LEU A 165 11.14 5.02 -4.72
C LEU A 165 12.20 5.66 -3.81
N GLY A 166 12.33 5.15 -2.58
CA GLY A 166 13.32 5.64 -1.61
C GLY A 166 14.76 5.51 -2.11
N THR A 167 15.12 4.43 -2.81
CA THR A 167 16.47 4.28 -3.37
C THR A 167 16.77 5.31 -4.45
N ILE A 168 15.77 5.71 -5.24
CA ILE A 168 15.88 6.78 -6.23
C ILE A 168 16.03 8.13 -5.52
N GLU A 169 15.21 8.39 -4.51
CA GLU A 169 15.24 9.64 -3.73
C GLU A 169 16.56 9.83 -2.98
N ASP A 170 17.12 8.75 -2.42
CA ASP A 170 18.43 8.75 -1.76
C ASP A 170 19.54 9.07 -2.76
N GLY A 171 19.51 8.47 -3.96
CA GLY A 171 20.47 8.77 -5.03
C GLY A 171 20.41 10.22 -5.50
N GLU A 172 19.22 10.80 -5.58
CA GLU A 172 19.02 12.22 -5.90
C GLU A 172 19.55 13.14 -4.81
N ALA A 173 19.32 12.79 -3.54
CA ALA A 173 19.86 13.54 -2.41
C ALA A 173 21.40 13.53 -2.41
N GLU A 174 22.02 12.38 -2.67
CA GLU A 174 23.48 12.25 -2.80
C GLU A 174 24.02 13.09 -3.97
N ALA A 175 23.35 13.04 -5.13
CA ALA A 175 23.74 13.83 -6.30
C ALA A 175 23.65 15.35 -6.02
N ALA A 176 22.58 15.80 -5.38
CA ALA A 176 22.38 17.19 -4.99
C ALA A 176 23.44 17.66 -3.98
N GLN A 177 23.78 16.82 -2.99
CA GLN A 177 24.84 17.13 -2.02
C GLN A 177 26.20 17.28 -2.71
N LYS A 178 26.52 16.41 -3.65
CA LYS A 178 27.77 16.50 -4.41
C LYS A 178 27.86 17.79 -5.22
N VAL A 179 26.78 18.18 -5.91
CA VAL A 179 26.74 19.46 -6.65
C VAL A 179 26.90 20.66 -5.70
N ALA A 180 26.26 20.63 -4.53
CA ALA A 180 26.42 21.67 -3.52
C ALA A 180 27.86 21.75 -2.98
N GLU A 181 28.53 20.62 -2.81
CA GLU A 181 29.93 20.57 -2.38
C GLU A 181 30.87 21.07 -3.47
N ASP A 182 30.70 20.62 -4.72
CA ASP A 182 31.51 21.05 -5.87
C ASP A 182 31.39 22.58 -6.09
N THR A 183 30.17 23.11 -6.02
CA THR A 183 29.94 24.57 -6.14
C THR A 183 30.55 25.36 -4.99
N ARG A 184 30.53 24.82 -3.77
CA ARG A 184 31.21 25.43 -2.61
C ARG A 184 32.72 25.46 -2.81
N ILE A 185 33.33 24.35 -3.21
CA ILE A 185 34.78 24.25 -3.45
C ILE A 185 35.21 25.25 -4.53
N GLU A 186 34.47 25.36 -5.63
CA GLU A 186 34.79 26.31 -6.69
C GLU A 186 34.62 27.77 -6.22
N SER A 187 33.59 28.06 -5.40
CA SER A 187 33.42 29.39 -4.82
C SER A 187 34.56 29.78 -3.86
N GLU A 188 35.03 28.85 -3.03
CA GLU A 188 36.16 29.04 -2.13
C GLU A 188 37.46 29.25 -2.92
N ARG A 189 37.64 28.52 -4.02
CA ARG A 189 38.77 28.70 -4.93
C ARG A 189 38.78 30.08 -5.57
N LEU A 190 37.66 30.52 -6.13
CA LEU A 190 37.54 31.85 -6.77
C LEU A 190 37.77 32.98 -5.74
N ALA A 191 37.26 32.83 -4.52
CA ALA A 191 37.52 33.78 -3.43
C ALA A 191 39.00 33.83 -3.06
N ALA A 192 39.68 32.68 -2.99
CA ALA A 192 41.11 32.61 -2.71
C ALA A 192 41.97 33.20 -3.84
N GLU A 193 41.59 33.01 -5.11
CA GLU A 193 42.25 33.64 -6.26
C GLU A 193 42.07 35.15 -6.24
N SER A 194 40.87 35.66 -5.94
CA SER A 194 40.61 37.10 -5.76
C SER A 194 41.45 37.69 -4.63
N ALA A 195 41.49 37.04 -3.47
CA ALA A 195 42.28 37.51 -2.32
C ALA A 195 43.79 37.57 -2.63
N LYS A 196 44.31 36.59 -3.40
CA LYS A 196 45.70 36.61 -3.87
C LYS A 196 45.95 37.78 -4.83
N ALA A 197 45.02 38.07 -5.73
CA ALA A 197 45.14 39.19 -6.66
C ALA A 197 45.15 40.55 -5.92
N ASP A 198 44.28 40.71 -4.91
CA ASP A 198 44.22 41.91 -4.08
C ASP A 198 45.51 42.12 -3.27
N LEU A 199 46.05 41.04 -2.69
CA LEU A 199 47.33 41.09 -1.98
C LEU A 199 48.47 41.49 -2.92
N ALA A 200 48.53 40.91 -4.12
CA ALA A 200 49.54 41.25 -5.12
C ALA A 200 49.43 42.71 -5.58
N ALA A 201 48.21 43.22 -5.79
CA ALA A 201 47.96 44.62 -6.12
C ALA A 201 48.38 45.56 -4.99
N PHE A 202 48.11 45.20 -3.73
CA PHE A 202 48.52 45.97 -2.56
C PHE A 202 50.05 46.03 -2.45
N GLN A 203 50.73 44.89 -2.58
CA GLN A 203 52.19 44.82 -2.56
C GLN A 203 52.83 45.60 -3.71
N ALA A 204 52.26 45.53 -4.91
CA ALA A 204 52.72 46.32 -6.06
C ALA A 204 52.60 47.83 -5.80
N LYS A 205 51.49 48.29 -5.21
CA LYS A 205 51.33 49.69 -4.79
C LYS A 205 52.35 50.11 -3.74
N GLN A 206 52.62 49.26 -2.74
CA GLN A 206 53.65 49.55 -1.74
C GLN A 206 55.04 49.68 -2.36
N ARG A 207 55.43 48.76 -3.27
CA ARG A 207 56.70 48.86 -4.00
C ARG A 207 56.79 50.12 -4.85
N ALA A 208 55.72 50.49 -5.53
CA ALA A 208 55.68 51.70 -6.34
C ALA A 208 55.84 52.98 -5.49
N ASN A 209 55.27 53.02 -4.29
CA ASN A 209 55.43 54.15 -3.37
C ASN A 209 56.85 54.23 -2.81
N GLN A 210 57.44 53.11 -2.38
CA GLN A 210 58.83 53.06 -1.92
C GLN A 210 59.82 53.49 -3.01
N ALA A 211 59.58 53.07 -4.26
CA ALA A 211 60.40 53.48 -5.39
C ALA A 211 60.28 54.98 -5.70
N ARG A 212 59.14 55.62 -5.39
CA ARG A 212 58.96 57.07 -5.54
C ARG A 212 59.62 57.87 -4.42
N GLU A 213 59.59 57.37 -3.18
CA GLU A 213 60.28 57.99 -2.06
C GLU A 213 61.81 57.99 -2.28
N ASN A 214 62.38 56.87 -2.72
CA ASN A 214 63.82 56.77 -2.98
C ASN A 214 64.32 57.63 -4.16
N VAL A 215 63.45 58.08 -5.06
CA VAL A 215 63.81 58.95 -6.20
C VAL A 215 63.78 60.44 -5.82
N ASN A 216 63.14 60.81 -4.72
CA ASN A 216 63.12 62.19 -4.22
C ASN A 216 64.25 62.48 -3.21
N ASP A 217 65.01 61.47 -2.81
CA ASP A 217 66.13 61.56 -1.86
C ASP A 217 67.52 61.51 -2.55
N GLU A 218 67.59 61.49 -3.89
CA GLU A 218 68.80 61.72 -4.71
C GLU A 218 68.79 63.12 -5.36
#